data_AF-A0A660RCZ7-F1
#
_entry.id   AF-A0A660RCZ7-F1
#
_cell.length_a   1.000
_cell.length_b   1.000
_cell.length_c   1.000
_cell.angle_alpha   90.00
_cell.angle_beta   90.00
_cell.angle_gamma   90.00
#
_symmetry.space_group_name_H-M   'P 1'
#
loop_
_entity.id
_entity.type
_entity.pdbx_description
1 polymer ?
#
loop_
_entity_poly.entity_id
_entity_poly.type
_entity_poly.pdbx_seq_one_letter_code
_entity_poly.pdbx_strand_id
1 'polypeptide(L)'
;MILEAVNSIHQINGEINETDKKLKEASAEFVSILVGMIFKKMEESIPRSDLLKETNEEKWFKEMLIDEYSKSAARDNFSQLTDMVYNSLKGSSSKTMSTSLKKDMLKLNSNPYSRFYSRREK
;
A
#
# COMPACT_ATOMS: atom_id res chain seq x y z
N MET A 1 17.95 41.20 6.85
CA MET A 1 17.25 40.70 8.06
C MET A 1 15.88 40.06 7.76
N ILE A 2 14.81 40.82 7.43
CA ILE A 2 13.48 40.21 7.15
C ILE A 2 13.50 39.37 5.87
N LEU A 3 14.14 39.87 4.80
CA LEU A 3 14.22 39.17 3.52
C LEU A 3 15.02 37.85 3.62
N GLU A 4 16.09 37.85 4.42
CA GLU A 4 16.91 36.65 4.68
C GLU A 4 16.14 35.63 5.51
N ALA A 5 15.41 36.07 6.53
CA ALA A 5 14.58 35.18 7.34
C ALA A 5 13.48 34.49 6.52
N VAL A 6 12.82 35.21 5.62
CA VAL A 6 11.81 34.65 4.71
C VAL A 6 12.42 33.60 3.77
N ASN A 7 13.62 33.86 3.25
CA ASN A 7 14.29 32.95 2.33
C ASN A 7 14.75 31.65 3.04
N SER A 8 15.21 31.76 4.29
CA SER A 8 15.55 30.59 5.12
C SER A 8 14.31 29.74 5.45
N ILE A 9 13.16 30.35 5.71
CA ILE A 9 11.90 29.61 5.94
C ILE A 9 11.46 28.86 4.67
N HIS A 10 11.62 29.46 3.50
CA HIS A 10 11.29 28.79 2.23
C HIS A 10 12.16 27.55 1.99
N GLN A 11 13.46 27.64 2.28
CA GLN A 11 14.39 26.51 2.17
C GLN A 11 14.06 25.39 3.17
N ILE A 12 13.78 25.73 4.43
CA ILE A 12 13.37 24.77 5.46
C ILE A 12 12.07 24.06 5.05
N ASN A 13 11.09 24.79 4.54
CA ASN A 13 9.84 24.20 4.05
C ASN A 13 10.09 23.29 2.83
N GLY A 14 11.03 23.64 1.94
CA GLY A 14 11.45 22.79 0.83
C GLY A 14 12.03 21.46 1.30
N GLU A 15 12.96 21.50 2.27
CA GLU A 15 13.60 20.31 2.85
C GLU A 15 12.60 19.41 3.60
N ILE A 16 11.65 20.00 4.35
CA ILE A 16 10.60 19.24 5.05
C ILE A 16 9.70 18.51 4.04
N ASN A 17 9.37 19.14 2.91
CA ASN A 17 8.55 18.49 1.87
C ASN A 17 9.30 17.37 1.14
N GLU A 18 10.60 17.54 0.90
CA GLU A 18 11.42 16.52 0.23
C GLU A 18 11.66 15.29 1.13
N THR A 19 11.95 15.53 2.42
CA THR A 19 12.11 14.45 3.41
C THR A 19 10.81 13.66 3.58
N ASP A 20 9.66 14.34 3.61
CA ASP A 20 8.35 13.69 3.71
C ASP A 20 8.03 12.82 2.48
N LYS A 21 8.38 13.32 1.28
CA LYS A 21 8.24 12.57 0.03
C LYS A 21 9.11 11.29 0.05
N LYS A 22 10.38 11.41 0.44
CA LYS A 22 11.30 10.26 0.55
C LYS A 22 10.80 9.23 1.56
N LEU A 23 10.23 9.67 2.67
CA LEU A 23 9.64 8.77 3.66
C LEU A 23 8.44 8.00 3.10
N LYS A 24 7.59 8.67 2.31
CA LYS A 24 6.46 8.02 1.64
C LYS A 24 6.92 7.04 0.57
N GLU A 25 7.94 7.39 -0.21
CA GLU A 25 8.55 6.50 -1.21
C GLU A 25 9.15 5.26 -0.54
N ALA A 26 9.95 5.43 0.52
CA ALA A 26 10.51 4.31 1.28
C ALA A 26 9.43 3.40 1.90
N SER A 27 8.31 3.99 2.33
CA SER A 27 7.16 3.22 2.83
C SER A 27 6.51 2.39 1.72
N ALA A 28 6.39 2.94 0.51
CA ALA A 28 5.86 2.23 -0.64
C ALA A 28 6.79 1.08 -1.08
N GLU A 29 8.11 1.32 -1.05
CA GLU A 29 9.11 0.29 -1.32
C GLU A 29 9.03 -0.85 -0.31
N PHE A 30 8.89 -0.54 0.97
CA PHE A 30 8.71 -1.57 2.00
C PHE A 30 7.47 -2.42 1.76
N VAL A 31 6.33 -1.79 1.43
CA VAL A 31 5.10 -2.52 1.10
C VAL A 31 5.27 -3.34 -0.17
N SER A 32 6.03 -2.86 -1.17
CA SER A 32 6.29 -3.60 -2.41
C SER A 32 7.03 -4.92 -2.14
N ILE A 33 7.97 -4.94 -1.20
CA ILE A 33 8.66 -6.18 -0.79
C ILE A 33 7.67 -7.18 -0.21
N LEU A 34 6.79 -6.73 0.68
CA LEU A 34 5.78 -7.57 1.31
C LEU A 34 4.78 -8.12 0.29
N VAL A 35 4.29 -7.29 -0.62
CA VAL A 35 3.39 -7.71 -1.71
C VAL A 35 4.10 -8.69 -2.65
N GLY A 36 5.38 -8.47 -2.94
CA GLY A 36 6.20 -9.40 -3.74
C GLY A 36 6.35 -10.77 -3.09
N MET A 37 6.51 -10.83 -1.77
CA MET A 37 6.51 -12.10 -1.03
C MET A 37 5.17 -12.84 -1.18
N ILE A 38 4.05 -12.12 -1.11
CA ILE A 38 2.71 -12.69 -1.27
C ILE A 38 2.53 -13.24 -2.70
N PHE A 39 2.84 -12.44 -3.72
CA PHE A 39 2.72 -12.88 -5.12
C PHE A 39 3.63 -14.05 -5.45
N LYS A 40 4.85 -14.07 -4.90
CA LYS A 40 5.74 -15.22 -5.04
C LYS A 40 5.14 -16.49 -4.42
N LYS A 41 4.56 -16.38 -3.21
CA LYS A 41 3.86 -17.51 -2.57
C LYS A 41 2.64 -17.98 -3.36
N MET A 42 1.92 -17.06 -3.99
CA MET A 42 0.81 -17.39 -4.88
C MET A 42 1.30 -18.12 -6.14
N GLU A 43 2.38 -17.66 -6.77
CA GLU A 43 2.98 -18.33 -7.94
C GLU A 43 3.46 -19.74 -7.58
N GLU A 44 4.17 -19.89 -6.45
CA GLU A 44 4.66 -21.18 -5.96
C GLU A 44 3.53 -22.19 -5.69
N SER A 45 2.32 -21.71 -5.39
CA SER A 45 1.15 -22.56 -5.10
C SER A 45 0.49 -23.15 -6.36
N ILE A 46 0.85 -22.67 -7.56
CA ILE A 46 0.28 -23.16 -8.81
C ILE A 46 0.86 -24.54 -9.13
N PRO A 47 0.03 -25.60 -9.26
CA PRO A 47 0.52 -26.94 -9.58
C PRO A 47 1.15 -26.96 -10.98
N ARG A 48 2.44 -27.31 -11.06
CA ARG A 48 3.16 -27.45 -12.33
C ARG A 48 3.01 -28.88 -12.86
N SER A 49 2.70 -29.00 -14.15
CA SER A 49 2.60 -30.32 -14.82
C SER A 49 3.95 -30.71 -15.42
N ASP A 50 4.33 -31.99 -15.35
CA ASP A 50 5.55 -32.50 -16.00
C ASP A 50 5.53 -32.39 -17.54
N LEU A 51 4.34 -32.17 -18.13
CA LEU A 51 4.14 -32.04 -19.57
C LEU A 51 4.63 -30.70 -20.12
N LEU A 52 4.60 -29.63 -19.31
CA LEU A 52 5.03 -28.29 -19.66
C LEU A 52 6.11 -27.86 -18.68
N LYS A 53 7.36 -28.17 -19.03
CA LYS A 53 8.51 -27.75 -18.22
C LYS A 53 8.73 -26.26 -18.40
N GLU A 54 8.78 -25.55 -17.28
CA GLU A 54 9.19 -24.16 -17.25
C GLU A 54 10.69 -24.05 -17.56
N THR A 55 11.02 -23.11 -18.44
CA THR A 55 12.40 -22.78 -18.78
C THR A 55 13.01 -21.81 -17.75
N ASN A 56 14.34 -21.75 -17.69
CA ASN A 56 15.02 -20.85 -16.76
C ASN A 56 14.74 -19.38 -17.09
N GLU A 57 14.59 -19.07 -18.38
CA GLU A 57 14.28 -17.74 -18.89
C GLU A 57 12.88 -17.30 -18.48
N GLU A 58 11.89 -18.19 -18.59
CA GLU A 58 10.52 -17.93 -18.13
C GLU A 58 10.47 -17.68 -16.63
N LYS A 59 11.20 -18.48 -15.84
CA LYS A 59 11.28 -18.30 -14.40
C LYS A 59 11.86 -16.93 -14.05
N TRP A 60 12.99 -16.56 -14.66
CA TRP A 60 13.62 -15.26 -14.43
C TRP A 60 12.71 -14.11 -14.85
N PHE A 61 12.03 -14.24 -16.00
CA PHE A 61 11.08 -13.23 -16.46
C PHE A 61 9.89 -13.07 -15.51
N LYS A 62 9.34 -14.18 -14.99
CA LYS A 62 8.27 -14.14 -13.98
C LYS A 62 8.71 -13.46 -12.69
N GLU A 63 9.94 -13.70 -12.23
CA GLU A 63 10.46 -13.03 -11.04
C GLU A 63 10.54 -11.51 -11.23
N MET A 64 11.00 -11.04 -12.39
CA MET A 64 10.98 -9.60 -12.73
C MET A 64 9.57 -9.04 -12.84
N LEU A 65 8.65 -9.79 -13.45
CA LEU A 65 7.24 -9.38 -13.54
C LEU A 65 6.60 -9.23 -12.16
N ILE A 66 6.88 -10.17 -11.25
CA ILE A 66 6.40 -10.10 -9.87
C ILE A 66 6.95 -8.84 -9.19
N ASP A 67 8.23 -8.53 -9.35
CA ASP A 67 8.83 -7.33 -8.74
C ASP A 67 8.15 -6.03 -9.23
N GLU A 68 8.00 -5.86 -10.55
CA GLU A 68 7.35 -4.67 -11.11
C GLU A 68 5.87 -4.57 -10.75
N TYR A 69 5.14 -5.69 -10.80
CA TYR A 69 3.74 -5.71 -10.39
C TYR A 69 3.60 -5.39 -8.90
N SER A 70 4.54 -5.82 -8.06
CA SER A 70 4.56 -5.51 -6.63
C SER A 70 4.79 -4.03 -6.36
N LYS A 71 5.70 -3.40 -7.13
CA LYS A 71 5.95 -1.95 -7.06
C LYS A 71 4.74 -1.12 -7.49
N SER A 72 4.02 -1.53 -8.54
CA SER A 72 2.78 -0.85 -8.95
C SER A 72 1.68 -1.08 -7.93
N ALA A 73 1.47 -2.32 -7.51
CA ALA A 73 0.43 -2.68 -6.56
C ALA A 73 0.61 -1.96 -5.22
N ALA A 74 1.84 -1.80 -4.72
CA ALA A 74 2.13 -1.05 -3.50
C ALA A 74 1.70 0.43 -3.57
N ARG A 75 1.83 1.06 -4.74
CA ARG A 75 1.47 2.46 -4.97
C ARG A 75 -0.03 2.65 -5.24
N ASP A 76 -0.64 1.73 -5.96
CA ASP A 76 -2.03 1.85 -6.42
C ASP A 76 -2.98 1.09 -5.50
N ASN A 77 -2.95 -0.25 -5.57
CA ASN A 77 -3.90 -1.14 -4.90
C ASN A 77 -3.73 -1.22 -3.38
N PHE A 78 -2.49 -1.10 -2.90
CA PHE A 78 -2.14 -1.16 -1.48
C PHE A 78 -1.69 0.21 -0.92
N SER A 79 -2.09 1.30 -1.59
CA SER A 79 -1.83 2.68 -1.14
C SER A 79 -2.19 2.93 0.32
N GLN A 80 -3.31 2.35 0.78
CA GLN A 80 -3.76 2.46 2.18
C GLN A 80 -2.78 1.78 3.15
N LEU A 81 -2.21 0.63 2.77
CA LEU A 81 -1.19 -0.06 3.56
C LEU A 81 0.12 0.73 3.57
N THR A 82 0.50 1.29 2.43
CA THR A 82 1.63 2.22 2.31
C THR A 82 1.45 3.44 3.23
N ASP A 83 0.26 4.03 3.25
CA ASP A 83 -0.05 5.16 4.15
C ASP A 83 -0.03 4.73 5.63
N MET A 84 -0.47 3.50 5.97
CA MET A 84 -0.35 2.97 7.33
C MET A 84 1.12 2.82 7.77
N VAL A 85 1.97 2.25 6.91
CA VAL A 85 3.42 2.12 7.16
C VAL A 85 4.07 3.49 7.30
N TYR A 86 3.76 4.42 6.39
CA TYR A 86 4.22 5.79 6.44
C TYR A 86 3.84 6.50 7.75
N ASN A 87 2.57 6.41 8.16
CA ASN A 87 2.09 7.04 9.40
C ASN A 87 2.74 6.42 10.64
N SER A 88 3.00 5.10 10.61
CA SER A 88 3.72 4.40 11.67
C SER A 88 5.17 4.88 11.79
N LEU A 89 5.86 5.07 10.66
CA LEU A 89 7.25 5.53 10.62
C LEU A 89 7.38 7.02 10.96
N LYS A 90 6.42 7.86 10.53
CA LYS A 90 6.37 9.29 10.84
C LYS A 90 6.07 9.57 12.32
N GLY A 91 5.67 8.55 13.10
CA GLY A 91 5.32 8.71 14.50
C GLY A 91 3.99 9.41 14.74
N SER A 92 3.15 9.54 13.70
CA SER A 92 1.80 10.10 13.82
C SER A 92 0.82 9.02 14.25
N SER A 93 0.86 8.64 15.53
CA SER A 93 0.01 7.60 16.13
C SER A 93 -1.46 8.02 16.36
N SER A 94 -2.02 8.98 15.61
CA SER A 94 -3.35 9.49 15.92
C SER A 94 -4.14 9.93 14.69
N LYS A 95 -5.34 9.34 14.54
CA LYS A 95 -6.57 9.93 13.96
C LYS A 95 -7.06 9.51 12.54
N THR A 96 -6.67 8.37 11.99
CA THR A 96 -7.23 7.90 10.69
C THR A 96 -8.15 6.67 10.76
N MET A 97 -8.11 5.84 11.81
CA MET A 97 -9.02 4.68 11.89
C MET A 97 -10.50 5.06 12.12
N SER A 98 -10.81 6.15 12.83
CA SER A 98 -12.18 6.43 13.27
C SER A 98 -13.07 7.10 12.22
N THR A 99 -12.51 7.64 11.13
CA THR A 99 -13.27 8.38 10.11
C THR A 99 -13.71 7.49 8.95
N SER A 100 -12.87 6.53 8.52
CA SER A 100 -13.24 5.56 7.48
C SER A 100 -14.32 4.59 7.96
N LEU A 101 -14.17 4.05 9.18
CA LEU A 101 -15.16 3.15 9.78
C LEU A 101 -16.55 3.80 9.90
N LYS A 102 -16.64 5.08 10.25
CA LYS A 102 -17.93 5.80 10.32
C LYS A 102 -18.56 6.01 8.95
N LYS A 103 -17.76 6.30 7.93
CA LYS A 103 -18.23 6.52 6.55
C LYS A 103 -18.78 5.23 5.92
N ASP A 104 -18.17 4.09 6.23
CA ASP A 104 -18.61 2.79 5.74
C ASP A 104 -19.83 2.27 6.50
N MET A 105 -19.93 2.52 7.81
CA MET A 105 -21.14 2.26 8.60
C MET A 105 -22.36 3.08 8.13
N LEU A 106 -22.16 4.33 7.68
CA LEU A 106 -23.23 5.17 7.12
C LEU A 106 -23.75 4.64 5.78
N LYS A 107 -22.86 4.10 4.93
CA LYS A 107 -23.23 3.50 3.63
C LYS A 107 -23.99 2.18 3.77
N LEU A 108 -23.66 1.38 4.77
CA LEU A 108 -24.35 0.11 5.07
C LEU A 108 -25.79 0.34 5.56
N ASN A 109 -26.04 1.40 6.33
CA ASN A 109 -27.37 1.76 6.81
C ASN A 109 -28.29 2.29 5.68
N SER A 110 -27.72 2.87 4.61
CA SER A 110 -28.49 3.31 3.44
C SER A 110 -28.76 2.22 2.38
N ASN A 111 -28.20 1.01 2.54
CA ASN A 111 -28.38 -0.07 1.56
C ASN A 111 -29.66 -0.88 1.87
N PRO A 112 -30.66 -0.94 0.96
CA PRO A 112 -31.92 -1.66 1.18
C PRO A 112 -31.77 -3.19 1.32
N TYR A 113 -30.59 -3.76 1.03
CA TYR A 113 -30.30 -5.19 1.18
C TYR A 113 -29.64 -5.58 2.52
N SER A 114 -29.44 -4.64 3.46
CA SER A 114 -28.84 -4.91 4.77
C SER A 114 -29.64 -5.89 5.65
N ARG A 115 -30.96 -6.00 5.40
CA ARG A 115 -31.89 -6.88 6.15
C ARG A 115 -31.69 -8.38 5.92
N PHE A 116 -30.95 -8.77 4.87
CA PHE A 116 -30.79 -10.18 4.50
C PHE A 116 -29.60 -10.87 5.15
N TYR A 117 -28.67 -10.12 5.75
CA TYR A 117 -27.48 -10.68 6.39
C TYR A 117 -27.67 -11.02 7.87
N SER A 118 -28.80 -10.61 8.48
CA SER A 118 -29.11 -10.89 9.90
C SER A 118 -29.70 -12.28 10.15
N ARG A 119 -29.87 -13.13 9.13
CA ARG A 119 -30.55 -14.43 9.25
C ARG A 119 -29.61 -15.65 9.34
N ARG A 120 -28.29 -15.45 9.34
CA ARG A 120 -27.30 -16.55 9.47
C ARG A 120 -26.71 -16.74 10.87
N GLU A 121 -27.35 -16.17 11.89
CA GLU A 121 -27.07 -16.52 13.28
C GLU A 121 -28.33 -17.13 13.91
N LYS A 122 -28.47 -18.45 13.74
CA LYS A 122 -29.19 -19.34 14.64
C LYS A 122 -28.48 -20.67 14.66
#